data_AF-A0A2N3B1J6-F1
#
_entry.id   AF-A0A2N3B1J6-F1
#
_cell.length_a   1.000
_cell.length_b   1.000
_cell.length_c   1.000
_cell.angle_alpha   90.00
_cell.angle_beta   90.00
_cell.angle_gamma   90.00
#
_symmetry.space_group_name_H-M   'P 1'
#
loop_
_entity.id
_entity.type
_entity.pdbx_description
1 polymer ?
#
loop_
_entity_poly.entity_id
_entity_poly.type
_entity_poly.pdbx_seq_one_letter_code
_entity_poly.pdbx_strand_id
1 'polypeptide(L)'
;MTRLSEAGDDAILSGELAAPFFGPVFDRLLAKRVLVEQAPLSDWDVCDGCECGLPCRPIRKIGDAFRAECPFDHRQDIEFTEDDVRVFRIGAEALASVIGAAAGFGTAPKLAAEKVWRLGDTPSGRAVFLAL
;
A
#
# COMPACT_ATOMS: atom_id res chain seq x y z
N MET A 1 12.63 13.66 -0.80
CA MET A 1 11.32 13.82 -0.14
C MET A 1 10.62 12.46 -0.18
N THR A 2 10.76 11.67 0.88
CA THR A 2 9.98 10.44 1.08
C THR A 2 8.88 10.78 2.07
N ARG A 3 7.75 11.31 1.57
CA ARG A 3 6.53 11.42 2.37
C ARG A 3 5.85 10.05 2.30
N LEU A 4 6.45 9.08 2.99
CA LEU A 4 5.80 7.81 3.29
C LEU A 4 4.65 8.15 4.25
N SER A 5 3.44 8.31 3.69
CA SER A 5 2.16 8.45 4.38
C SER A 5 2.21 9.13 5.74
N GLU A 6 2.19 10.46 5.77
CA GLU A 6 1.71 11.13 6.98
C GLU A 6 0.21 10.87 7.13
N ALA A 7 -0.15 10.20 8.22
CA ALA A 7 -1.50 10.06 8.80
C ALA A 7 -2.48 9.10 8.12
N GLY A 8 -2.28 7.79 8.33
CA GLY A 8 -3.31 6.77 8.22
C GLY A 8 -2.95 5.54 9.05
N ASP A 9 -3.94 4.87 9.62
CA ASP A 9 -3.75 3.66 10.44
C ASP A 9 -3.10 2.49 9.67
N ASP A 10 -3.10 2.55 8.34
CA ASP A 10 -2.57 1.51 7.45
C ASP A 10 -1.41 2.04 6.59
N ALA A 11 -0.31 1.28 6.52
CA ALA A 11 0.80 1.57 5.62
C ALA A 11 0.37 1.33 4.15
N ILE A 12 0.44 2.39 3.34
CA ILE A 12 0.12 2.37 1.91
C ILE A 12 1.42 2.40 1.11
N LEU A 13 1.51 1.51 0.12
CA LEU A 13 2.61 1.45 -0.86
C LEU A 13 2.07 1.92 -2.21
N SER A 14 2.58 3.03 -2.73
CA SER A 14 2.27 3.50 -4.09
C SER A 14 2.90 2.59 -5.13
N GLY A 15 2.31 2.57 -6.32
CA GLY A 15 2.77 1.74 -7.43
C GLY A 15 4.14 2.15 -7.94
N GLU A 16 4.46 3.45 -7.96
CA GLU A 16 5.82 3.96 -8.26
C GLU A 16 6.87 3.31 -7.34
N LEU A 17 6.60 3.27 -6.03
CA LEU A 17 7.51 2.65 -5.05
C LEU A 17 7.51 1.11 -5.12
N ALA A 18 6.40 0.51 -5.57
CA ALA A 18 6.27 -0.93 -5.74
C ALA A 18 6.93 -1.44 -7.03
N ALA A 19 7.05 -0.60 -8.06
CA ALA A 19 7.46 -0.97 -9.40
C ALA A 19 8.79 -1.76 -9.47
N PRO A 20 9.84 -1.42 -8.70
CA PRO A 20 11.08 -2.21 -8.70
C PRO A 20 10.92 -3.65 -8.23
N PHE A 21 9.84 -3.97 -7.51
CA PHE A 21 9.58 -5.28 -6.93
C PHE A 21 8.62 -6.13 -7.76
N PHE A 22 7.99 -5.58 -8.81
CA PHE A 22 7.06 -6.32 -9.65
C PHE A 22 7.68 -7.58 -10.26
N GLY A 23 6.82 -8.58 -10.46
CA GLY A 23 7.19 -9.89 -10.97
C GLY A 23 6.84 -11.03 -9.99
N PRO A 24 7.39 -12.23 -10.19
CA PRO A 24 6.85 -13.45 -9.59
C PRO A 24 6.82 -13.50 -8.06
N VAL A 25 7.66 -12.72 -7.38
CA VAL A 25 7.62 -12.60 -5.91
C VAL A 25 6.43 -11.73 -5.49
N PHE A 26 6.26 -10.57 -6.11
CA PHE A 26 5.15 -9.66 -5.85
C PHE A 26 3.80 -10.29 -6.18
N ASP A 27 3.72 -10.98 -7.33
CA ASP A 27 2.51 -11.71 -7.74
C ASP A 27 2.13 -12.79 -6.72
N ARG A 28 3.12 -13.45 -6.11
CA ARG A 28 2.87 -14.41 -5.03
C ARG A 28 2.34 -13.73 -3.77
N LEU A 29 2.81 -12.53 -3.44
CA LEU A 29 2.28 -11.76 -2.31
C LEU A 29 0.83 -11.33 -2.56
N LEU A 30 0.49 -10.91 -3.79
CA LEU A 30 -0.88 -10.61 -4.21
C LEU A 30 -1.76 -11.87 -4.16
N ALA A 31 -1.29 -12.99 -4.72
CA ALA A 31 -2.03 -14.25 -4.72
C ALA A 31 -2.29 -14.78 -3.30
N LYS A 32 -1.35 -14.55 -2.37
CA LYS A 32 -1.52 -14.87 -0.95
C LYS A 32 -2.30 -13.82 -0.17
N ARG A 33 -2.72 -12.72 -0.79
CA ARG A 33 -3.36 -11.55 -0.16
C ARG A 33 -2.52 -10.89 0.95
N VAL A 34 -1.20 -11.13 0.94
CA VAL A 34 -0.26 -10.43 1.81
C VAL A 34 -0.11 -8.99 1.35
N LEU A 35 -0.11 -8.78 0.02
CA LEU A 35 -0.39 -7.49 -0.58
C LEU A 35 -1.81 -7.50 -1.14
N VAL A 36 -2.52 -6.40 -0.96
CA VAL A 36 -3.87 -6.20 -1.48
C VAL A 36 -3.90 -4.91 -2.27
N GLU A 37 -4.11 -5.02 -3.57
CA GLU A 37 -4.32 -3.86 -4.44
C GLU A 37 -5.63 -3.14 -4.04
N GLN A 38 -5.55 -1.83 -3.90
CA GLN A 38 -6.63 -0.93 -3.54
C GLN A 38 -7.19 -0.25 -4.79
N ALA A 39 -8.19 0.62 -4.59
CA ALA A 39 -8.61 1.53 -5.64
C ALA A 39 -7.38 2.34 -6.13
N PRO A 40 -7.22 2.53 -7.45
CA PRO A 40 -6.18 3.38 -7.99
C PRO A 40 -6.25 4.78 -7.41
N LEU A 41 -5.11 5.46 -7.37
CA LEU A 41 -5.02 6.84 -6.95
C LEU A 41 -5.88 7.72 -7.86
N SER A 42 -6.79 8.49 -7.26
CA SER A 42 -7.76 9.33 -7.97
C SER A 42 -7.36 10.80 -8.03
N ASP A 43 -6.44 11.21 -7.18
CA ASP A 43 -6.08 12.61 -6.97
C ASP A 43 -4.61 12.74 -6.58
N TRP A 44 -4.06 13.92 -6.86
CA TRP A 44 -2.68 14.27 -6.60
C TRP A 44 -2.58 15.64 -5.96
N ASP A 45 -1.55 15.86 -5.15
CA ASP A 45 -1.32 17.14 -4.50
C ASP A 45 -1.19 18.27 -5.52
N VAL A 46 -1.66 19.46 -5.13
CA VAL A 46 -1.42 20.70 -5.89
C VAL A 46 0.08 21.05 -5.87
N CYS A 47 0.53 21.91 -6.79
CA CYS A 47 1.91 22.39 -6.74
C CYS A 47 2.18 23.21 -5.47
N ASP A 48 3.45 23.28 -5.08
CA ASP A 48 3.87 24.07 -3.92
C ASP A 48 3.49 25.54 -4.11
N GLY A 49 2.77 26.10 -3.13
CA GLY A 49 2.27 27.47 -3.19
C GLY A 49 1.14 27.70 -4.19
N CYS A 50 0.38 26.67 -4.59
CA CYS A 50 -0.73 26.85 -5.55
C CYS A 50 -1.81 27.80 -5.02
N GLU A 51 -2.19 28.78 -5.86
CA GLU A 51 -3.37 29.63 -5.65
C GLU A 51 -4.55 29.19 -6.52
N CYS A 52 -4.51 27.96 -7.05
CA CYS A 52 -5.54 27.38 -7.92
C CYS A 52 -6.89 27.12 -7.25
N GLY A 53 -6.99 27.25 -5.92
CA GLY A 53 -8.21 27.03 -5.16
C GLY A 53 -8.68 25.58 -5.10
N LEU A 54 -7.94 24.64 -5.70
CA LEU A 54 -8.21 23.22 -5.63
C LEU A 54 -7.56 22.63 -4.36
N PRO A 55 -8.26 21.72 -3.64
CA PRO A 55 -7.65 21.00 -2.53
C PRO A 55 -6.66 19.93 -3.03
N CYS A 56 -6.96 19.33 -4.18
CA CYS A 56 -6.12 18.36 -4.90
C CYS A 56 -6.49 18.40 -6.39
N ARG A 57 -5.62 17.85 -7.23
CA ARG A 57 -5.82 17.72 -8.67
C ARG A 57 -6.36 16.34 -9.00
N PRO A 58 -7.50 16.21 -9.70
CA PRO A 58 -7.99 14.90 -10.11
C PRO A 58 -7.04 14.27 -11.14
N ILE A 59 -6.75 12.98 -10.97
CA ILE A 59 -6.01 12.18 -11.95
C ILE A 59 -7.01 11.68 -12.99
N ARG A 60 -6.75 11.96 -14.27
CA ARG A 60 -7.58 11.54 -15.40
C ARG A 60 -6.79 10.67 -16.36
N LYS A 61 -7.45 9.66 -16.91
CA LYS A 61 -6.89 8.89 -18.03
C LYS A 61 -7.05 9.70 -19.33
N ILE A 62 -5.95 9.93 -20.02
CA ILE A 62 -5.87 10.64 -21.30
C ILE A 62 -5.09 9.75 -22.28
N GLY A 63 -5.81 9.10 -23.20
CA GLY A 63 -5.23 8.04 -24.03
C GLY A 63 -4.74 6.87 -23.18
N ASP A 64 -3.46 6.54 -23.31
CA ASP A 64 -2.79 5.46 -22.57
C ASP A 64 -2.09 5.94 -21.28
N ALA A 65 -2.10 7.25 -21.02
CA ALA A 65 -1.46 7.84 -19.84
C ALA A 65 -2.50 8.34 -18.83
N PHE A 66 -2.03 8.59 -17.60
CA PHE A 66 -2.79 9.26 -16.56
C PHE A 66 -2.17 10.63 -16.28
N ARG A 67 -2.99 11.62 -15.95
CA ARG A 67 -2.52 13.01 -15.80
C ARG A 67 -3.27 13.75 -14.70
N ALA A 68 -2.53 14.47 -13.87
CA ALA A 68 -3.06 15.49 -12.96
C ALA A 68 -2.65 16.88 -13.47
N GLU A 69 -3.61 17.59 -14.07
CA GLU A 69 -3.38 18.88 -14.71
C GLU A 69 -3.45 20.04 -13.72
N CYS A 70 -2.52 20.99 -13.84
CA CYS A 70 -2.58 22.27 -13.14
C CYS A 70 -3.45 23.26 -13.93
N PRO A 71 -4.48 23.87 -13.33
CA PRO A 71 -5.34 24.82 -14.04
C PRO A 71 -4.64 26.10 -14.56
N PHE A 72 -3.47 26.44 -13.99
CA PHE A 72 -2.80 27.72 -14.24
C PHE A 72 -1.44 27.61 -14.93
N ASP A 73 -0.77 26.46 -14.86
CA ASP A 73 0.54 26.27 -15.50
C ASP A 73 0.73 24.81 -15.92
N HIS A 74 0.58 24.54 -17.23
CA HIS A 74 0.78 23.22 -17.80
C HIS A 74 2.20 22.65 -17.61
N ARG A 75 3.19 23.49 -17.27
CA ARG A 75 4.53 22.98 -16.89
C ARG A 75 4.53 22.24 -15.55
N GLN A 76 3.49 22.42 -14.76
CA GLN A 76 3.27 21.73 -13.48
C GLN A 76 2.38 20.49 -13.62
N ASP A 77 1.93 20.16 -14.83
CA ASP A 77 1.17 18.92 -15.07
C ASP A 77 2.02 17.71 -14.68
N ILE A 78 1.41 16.76 -13.97
CA ILE A 78 2.07 15.50 -13.59
C ILE A 78 1.49 14.39 -14.46
N GLU A 79 2.37 13.62 -15.07
CA GLU A 79 2.04 12.44 -15.86
C GLU A 79 2.37 11.19 -15.06
N PHE A 80 1.49 10.20 -15.16
CA PHE A 80 1.59 8.92 -14.49
C PHE A 80 1.42 7.81 -15.52
N THR A 81 2.19 6.75 -15.35
CA THR A 81 1.95 5.47 -16.02
C THR A 81 0.78 4.73 -15.35
N GLU A 82 0.33 3.63 -15.96
CA GLU A 82 -0.65 2.75 -15.33
C GLU A 82 -0.16 2.18 -14.00
N ASP A 83 1.13 1.90 -13.88
CA ASP A 83 1.70 1.38 -12.64
C ASP A 83 1.79 2.44 -11.54
N ASP A 84 2.05 3.70 -11.88
CA ASP A 84 2.20 4.77 -10.87
C ASP A 84 0.90 5.03 -10.08
N VAL A 85 -0.25 4.85 -10.72
CA VAL A 85 -1.56 5.07 -10.07
C VAL A 85 -2.03 3.87 -9.24
N ARG A 86 -1.30 2.75 -9.23
CA ARG A 86 -1.65 1.57 -8.43
C ARG A 86 -1.35 1.83 -6.96
N VAL A 87 -2.15 1.24 -6.08
CA VAL A 87 -2.03 1.43 -4.63
C VAL A 87 -2.14 0.07 -3.96
N PHE A 88 -1.22 -0.24 -3.06
CA PHE A 88 -1.18 -1.52 -2.35
C PHE A 88 -1.18 -1.30 -0.85
N ARG A 89 -1.86 -2.18 -0.12
CA ARG A 89 -1.77 -2.27 1.34
C ARG A 89 -1.35 -3.65 1.79
N ILE A 90 -0.86 -3.75 3.02
CA ILE A 90 -0.56 -5.03 3.65
C ILE A 90 -1.85 -5.67 4.16
N GLY A 91 -2.13 -6.89 3.73
CA GLY A 91 -3.17 -7.73 4.33
C GLY A 91 -2.67 -8.34 5.64
N ALA A 92 -2.92 -7.66 6.77
CA ALA A 92 -2.40 -8.05 8.09
C ALA A 92 -2.69 -9.51 8.49
N GLU A 93 -3.92 -9.97 8.26
CA GLU A 93 -4.33 -11.35 8.54
C GLU A 93 -3.54 -12.37 7.71
N ALA A 94 -3.44 -12.12 6.40
CA ALA A 94 -2.73 -13.00 5.48
C ALA A 94 -1.22 -13.00 5.78
N LEU A 95 -0.64 -11.84 6.11
CA LEU A 95 0.75 -11.73 6.54
C LEU A 95 0.99 -12.52 7.81
N ALA A 96 0.15 -12.35 8.84
CA ALA A 96 0.23 -13.11 10.08
C ALA A 96 0.15 -14.61 9.80
N SER A 97 -0.74 -15.04 8.90
CA SER A 97 -0.90 -16.44 8.51
C SER A 97 0.35 -17.01 7.85
N VAL A 98 0.94 -16.29 6.89
CA VAL A 98 2.17 -16.70 6.21
C VAL A 98 3.36 -16.76 7.17
N ILE A 99 3.51 -15.77 8.05
CA ILE A 99 4.57 -15.76 9.08
C ILE A 99 4.37 -16.93 10.04
N GLY A 100 3.14 -17.14 10.52
CA GLY A 100 2.84 -18.21 11.47
C GLY A 100 3.13 -19.59 10.89
N ALA A 101 2.73 -19.84 9.64
CA ALA A 101 3.04 -21.07 8.93
C ALA A 101 4.55 -21.25 8.72
N ALA A 102 5.27 -20.20 8.34
CA ALA A 102 6.73 -20.24 8.17
C ALA A 102 7.48 -20.51 9.49
N ALA A 103 6.93 -20.03 10.61
CA ALA A 103 7.44 -20.30 11.96
C ALA A 103 7.06 -21.70 12.49
N GLY A 104 6.29 -22.48 11.74
CA GLY A 104 5.87 -23.83 12.11
C GLY A 104 4.67 -23.91 13.07
N PHE A 105 3.91 -22.82 13.24
CA PHE A 105 2.69 -22.85 14.04
C PHE A 105 1.57 -23.55 13.24
N GLY A 106 1.00 -24.61 13.82
CA GLY A 106 -0.05 -25.41 13.18
C GLY A 106 -1.47 -24.84 13.30
N THR A 107 -1.65 -23.76 14.08
CA THR A 107 -2.93 -23.09 14.25
C THR A 107 -2.94 -21.77 13.49
N ALA A 108 -4.08 -21.45 12.87
CA ALA A 108 -4.28 -20.14 12.25
C ALA A 108 -4.10 -19.01 13.30
N PRO A 109 -3.43 -17.90 12.94
CA PRO A 109 -3.32 -16.74 13.81
C PRO A 109 -4.68 -16.19 14.22
N LYS A 110 -4.73 -15.59 15.40
CA LYS A 110 -5.93 -14.94 15.93
C LYS A 110 -5.63 -13.50 16.31
N LEU A 111 -6.54 -12.59 15.98
CA LEU A 111 -6.46 -11.22 16.46
C LEU A 111 -6.66 -11.21 17.98
N ALA A 112 -5.64 -10.79 18.72
CA ALA A 112 -5.64 -10.76 20.19
C ALA A 112 -6.01 -9.38 20.72
N ALA A 113 -5.59 -8.33 20.01
CA ALA A 113 -6.00 -6.94 20.20
C ALA A 113 -5.91 -6.22 18.85
N GLU A 114 -6.35 -4.96 18.80
CA GLU A 114 -6.14 -4.12 17.61
C GLU A 114 -4.68 -4.20 17.17
N LYS A 115 -4.46 -4.54 15.89
CA LYS A 115 -3.14 -4.67 15.28
C LYS A 115 -2.20 -5.74 15.87
N VAL A 116 -2.66 -6.52 16.85
CA VAL A 116 -1.86 -7.57 17.51
C VAL A 116 -2.43 -8.95 17.21
N TRP A 117 -1.64 -9.77 16.54
CA TRP A 117 -1.99 -11.13 16.13
C TRP A 117 -1.22 -12.15 16.97
N ARG A 118 -1.93 -13.07 17.62
CA ARG A 118 -1.33 -14.26 18.24
C ARG A 118 -1.05 -15.29 17.16
N LEU A 119 0.20 -15.66 16.97
CA LEU A 119 0.62 -16.62 15.94
C LEU A 119 0.57 -18.07 16.44
N GLY A 120 0.97 -18.31 17.69
CA GLY A 120 1.03 -19.64 18.28
C GLY A 120 1.94 -19.70 19.51
N ASP A 121 2.19 -20.91 20.00
CA ASP A 121 3.07 -21.16 21.14
C ASP A 121 4.35 -21.86 20.67
N THR A 122 5.49 -21.42 21.20
CA THR A 122 6.77 -22.11 21.01
C THR A 122 6.78 -23.46 21.75
N PRO A 123 7.72 -24.38 21.44
CA PRO A 123 7.88 -25.62 22.19
C PRO A 123 8.12 -25.43 23.70
N SER A 124 8.62 -24.25 24.10
CA SER A 124 8.82 -23.88 25.50
C SER A 124 7.55 -23.37 26.22
N GLY A 125 6.40 -23.34 25.53
CA GLY A 125 5.13 -22.85 26.06
C GLY A 125 4.97 -21.32 26.03
N ARG A 126 5.89 -20.58 25.40
CA ARG A 126 5.78 -19.13 25.24
C ARG A 126 4.92 -18.77 24.03
N ALA A 127 3.91 -17.93 24.23
CA ALA A 127 3.10 -17.39 23.15
C ALA A 127 3.88 -16.34 22.33
N VAL A 128 3.71 -16.38 21.00
CA VAL A 128 4.31 -15.44 20.06
C VAL A 128 3.23 -14.56 19.45
N PHE A 129 3.50 -13.27 19.43
CA PHE A 129 2.63 -12.24 18.89
C PHE A 129 3.34 -11.45 17.80
N LEU A 130 2.57 -11.03 16.80
CA LEU A 130 2.97 -10.10 15.76
C LEU A 130 2.18 -8.80 15.95
N ALA A 131 2.87 -7.66 15.97
CA ALA A 131 2.26 -6.33 15.98
C ALA A 131 2.50 -5.66 14.61
N LEU A 132 1.46 -5.10 14.01
CA LEU A 132 1.47 -4.50 12.68
C LEU A 132 0.98 -3.06 12.69
#